data_AF-A0A9E4ZKB0-F1
#
_entry.id   AF-A0A9E4ZKB0-F1
#
_cell.length_a   1.000
_cell.length_b   1.000
_cell.length_c   1.000
_cell.angle_alpha   90.00
_cell.angle_beta   90.00
_cell.angle_gamma   90.00
#
_symmetry.space_group_name_H-M   'P 1'
#
loop_
_entity.id
_entity.type
_entity.pdbx_description
1 polymer ?
#
loop_
_entity_poly.entity_id
_entity_poly.type
_entity_poly.pdbx_seq_one_letter_code
_entity_poly.pdbx_strand_id
1 'polypeptide(L)'
;MGVNLKRYGLYLIRWQLSTPILAGVLYWLAGLGALAATVVANLIGGLIFFWVDRFIFTSETLAAQWEVKEEVRCVDCRKVARGYRLVRAENYDKSNDPAPEFRCEACSKKKSEELKKRGVKH
;
A
#
# COMPACT_ATOMS: atom_id res chain seq x y z
N MET A 1 -5.40 9.16 -13.08
CA MET A 1 -4.34 8.21 -12.67
C MET A 1 -3.07 8.57 -13.41
N GLY A 2 -2.15 9.30 -12.78
CA GLY A 2 -0.85 9.61 -13.37
C GLY A 2 0.16 8.56 -12.91
N VAL A 3 0.76 7.81 -13.83
CA VAL A 3 1.83 6.88 -13.49
C VAL A 3 3.00 7.71 -12.96
N ASN A 4 3.40 7.48 -11.71
CA ASN A 4 4.55 8.17 -11.14
C ASN A 4 5.82 7.58 -11.78
N LEU A 5 6.32 8.21 -12.85
CA LEU A 5 7.49 7.78 -13.63
C LEU A 5 8.73 7.48 -12.76
N LYS A 6 8.90 8.17 -11.63
CA LYS A 6 9.99 7.88 -10.68
C LYS A 6 9.83 6.51 -10.01
N ARG A 7 8.60 6.15 -9.63
CA ARG A 7 8.28 4.84 -9.05
C ARG A 7 8.39 3.73 -10.10
N TYR A 8 7.95 4.01 -11.32
CA TYR A 8 8.12 3.07 -12.43
C TYR A 8 9.60 2.82 -12.75
N GLY A 9 10.44 3.86 -12.71
CA GLY A 9 11.89 3.72 -12.84
C GLY A 9 12.52 2.87 -11.73
N LEU A 10 12.16 3.10 -10.47
CA LEU A 10 12.62 2.29 -9.34
C LEU A 10 12.17 0.83 -9.45
N TYR A 11 10.93 0.60 -9.89
CA TYR A 11 10.41 -0.73 -10.17
C TYR A 11 11.21 -1.44 -11.27
N LEU A 12 11.57 -0.74 -12.35
CA LEU A 12 12.39 -1.30 -13.42
C LEU A 12 13.83 -1.59 -12.97
N ILE A 13 14.46 -0.72 -12.17
CA ILE A 13 15.81 -0.96 -11.63
C ILE A 13 15.82 -2.19 -10.70
N ARG A 14 14.83 -2.29 -9.80
CA ARG A 14 14.65 -3.49 -8.96
C ARG A 14 14.51 -4.74 -9.83
N TRP A 15 13.74 -4.66 -10.92
CA TRP A 15 13.56 -5.78 -11.84
C TRP A 15 14.89 -6.20 -12.49
N GLN A 16 15.71 -5.25 -12.95
CA GLN A 16 17.04 -5.55 -13.50
C GLN A 16 18.01 -6.14 -12.47
N LEU A 17 17.93 -5.75 -11.20
CA LEU A 17 18.77 -6.27 -10.12
C LEU A 17 18.38 -7.69 -9.70
N SER A 18 17.15 -8.14 -10.00
CA SER A 18 16.71 -9.46 -9.59
C SER A 18 17.47 -10.60 -10.28
N THR A 19 17.71 -10.44 -11.57
CA THR A 19 18.42 -11.40 -12.43
C THR A 19 19.88 -11.65 -12.01
N PRO A 20 20.75 -10.65 -11.80
CA PRO A 20 22.14 -10.89 -11.38
C PRO A 20 22.24 -11.48 -9.97
N ILE A 21 21.31 -11.16 -9.07
CA ILE A 21 21.28 -11.74 -7.72
C ILE A 21 21.00 -13.24 -7.81
N LEU A 22 19.95 -13.64 -8.54
CA LEU A 22 19.61 -15.06 -8.74
C LEU A 22 20.73 -15.80 -9.49
N ALA A 23 21.29 -15.18 -10.53
CA ALA A 23 22.40 -15.75 -11.29
C ALA A 23 23.66 -15.95 -10.42
N GLY A 24 23.97 -15.00 -9.53
CA GLY A 24 25.08 -15.12 -8.59
C GLY A 24 24.90 -16.28 -7.62
N VAL A 25 23.69 -16.46 -7.07
CA VAL A 25 23.40 -17.60 -6.19
C VAL A 25 23.48 -18.92 -6.97
N LEU A 26 22.94 -18.99 -8.18
CA LEU A 26 23.03 -20.19 -9.03
C LEU A 26 24.47 -20.52 -9.41
N TYR A 27 25.30 -19.52 -9.71
CA TYR A 27 26.72 -19.71 -9.99
C TYR A 27 27.47 -20.26 -8.76
N TRP A 28 27.17 -19.73 -7.58
CA TRP A 28 27.77 -20.21 -6.33
C TRP A 28 27.33 -21.65 -6.00
N LEU A 29 26.10 -22.02 -6.39
CA LEU A 29 25.55 -23.37 -6.22
C LEU A 29 25.72 -24.26 -7.46
N ALA A 30 26.62 -23.93 -8.40
CA ALA A 30 26.77 -24.67 -9.66
C ALA A 30 27.16 -26.15 -9.46
N GLY A 31 27.75 -26.50 -8.31
CA GLY A 31 28.06 -27.89 -7.94
C GLY A 31 26.88 -28.68 -7.33
N LEU A 32 25.78 -28.01 -6.97
CA LEU A 32 24.53 -28.62 -6.55
C LEU A 32 23.68 -28.90 -7.79
N GLY A 33 22.98 -30.03 -7.81
CA GLY A 33 22.07 -30.36 -8.91
C GLY A 33 21.09 -29.21 -9.21
N ALA A 34 20.79 -29.00 -10.49
CA ALA A 34 20.06 -27.83 -10.98
C ALA A 34 18.76 -27.54 -10.18
N LEU A 35 18.02 -28.57 -9.80
CA LEU A 35 16.80 -28.44 -8.99
C LEU A 35 17.10 -27.87 -7.59
N ALA A 36 18.10 -28.40 -6.89
CA ALA A 36 18.47 -27.93 -5.56
C ALA A 36 19.02 -26.50 -5.59
N ALA A 37 19.87 -26.18 -6.57
CA ALA A 37 20.39 -24.83 -6.76
C ALA A 37 19.26 -23.82 -7.02
N THR A 38 18.26 -24.20 -7.82
CA THR A 38 17.13 -23.34 -8.14
C THR A 38 16.23 -23.11 -6.93
N VAL A 39 15.95 -24.14 -6.12
CA VAL A 39 15.16 -24.01 -4.88
C VAL A 39 15.84 -23.05 -3.91
N VAL A 40 17.14 -23.21 -3.69
CA VAL A 40 17.91 -22.35 -2.78
C VAL A 40 18.02 -20.92 -3.32
N ALA A 41 18.24 -20.74 -4.62
CA ALA A 41 18.27 -19.43 -5.25
C ALA A 41 16.95 -18.68 -5.10
N ASN A 42 15.81 -19.36 -5.25
CA ASN A 42 14.49 -18.76 -5.05
C ASN A 42 14.24 -18.39 -3.58
N LEU A 43 14.68 -19.22 -2.63
CA LEU A 43 14.56 -18.90 -1.20
C LEU A 43 15.38 -17.66 -0.80
N ILE A 44 16.65 -17.61 -1.22
CA ILE A 44 17.53 -16.47 -0.95
C ILE A 44 17.02 -15.21 -1.66
N GLY A 45 16.64 -15.33 -2.93
CA GLY A 45 16.03 -14.26 -3.69
C GLY A 45 14.77 -13.72 -3.01
N GLY A 46 13.86 -14.60 -2.60
CA GLY A 46 12.63 -14.23 -1.89
C GLY A 46 12.89 -13.49 -0.58
N LEU A 47 13.88 -13.92 0.22
CA LEU A 47 14.25 -13.25 1.46
C LEU A 47 14.81 -11.84 1.22
N ILE A 48 15.65 -11.67 0.19
CA ILE A 48 16.24 -10.36 -0.14
C ILE A 48 15.19 -9.44 -0.76
N PHE A 49 14.44 -9.91 -1.76
CA PHE A 49 13.42 -9.11 -2.45
C PHE A 49 12.31 -8.68 -1.51
N PHE A 50 11.90 -9.51 -0.54
CA PHE A 50 10.90 -9.11 0.46
C PHE A 50 11.27 -7.79 1.15
N TRP A 51 12.53 -7.61 1.56
CA TRP A 51 12.96 -6.38 2.22
C TRP A 51 13.10 -5.21 1.25
N VAL A 52 13.56 -5.45 0.02
CA VAL A 52 13.70 -4.41 -1.01
C VAL A 52 12.33 -3.91 -1.47
N ASP A 53 11.43 -4.83 -1.81
CA ASP A 53 10.05 -4.52 -2.16
C ASP A 53 9.35 -3.85 -0.97
N ARG A 54 9.52 -4.35 0.25
CA ARG A 54 9.02 -3.65 1.45
C ARG A 54 9.60 -2.24 1.53
N PHE A 55 10.88 -1.99 1.30
CA PHE A 55 11.44 -0.63 1.36
C PHE A 55 10.85 0.30 0.29
N ILE A 56 10.66 -0.18 -0.94
CA ILE A 56 10.08 0.59 -2.05
C ILE A 56 8.58 0.87 -1.79
N PHE A 57 7.85 -0.12 -1.27
CA PHE A 57 6.39 -0.06 -1.07
C PHE A 57 5.96 0.37 0.34
N THR A 58 6.87 0.49 1.32
CA THR A 58 6.54 1.02 2.67
C THR A 58 6.19 2.50 2.63
N SER A 59 6.43 3.22 1.51
CA SER A 59 5.84 4.55 1.30
C SER A 59 4.37 4.53 0.83
N GLU A 60 3.82 3.36 0.46
CA GLU A 60 2.47 3.19 -0.08
C GLU A 60 1.43 2.61 0.89
N THR A 61 1.75 2.39 2.17
CA THR A 61 0.68 2.11 3.16
C THR A 61 -0.17 3.34 3.51
N LEU A 62 -0.05 4.41 2.74
CA LEU A 62 -0.82 5.65 2.84
C LEU A 62 -1.80 5.80 1.66
N ALA A 63 -2.12 4.72 0.95
CA ALA A 63 -3.37 4.68 0.19
C ALA A 63 -4.50 4.96 1.18
N ALA A 64 -5.27 6.01 0.94
CA ALA A 64 -6.36 6.42 1.81
C ALA A 64 -7.28 5.23 2.06
N GLN A 65 -7.29 4.73 3.30
CA GLN A 65 -8.14 3.61 3.68
C GLN A 65 -9.53 4.17 3.97
N TRP A 66 -10.48 3.84 3.11
CA TRP A 66 -11.88 4.20 3.28
C TRP A 66 -12.68 2.99 3.73
N GLU A 67 -13.36 3.10 4.86
CA GLU A 67 -14.39 2.16 5.28
C GLU A 67 -15.74 2.61 4.71
N VAL A 68 -16.46 1.66 4.08
CA VAL A 68 -17.81 1.89 3.55
C VAL A 68 -18.79 0.93 4.20
N LYS A 69 -19.92 1.44 4.68
CA LYS A 69 -21.02 0.65 5.27
C LYS A 69 -22.34 1.01 4.56
N GLU A 70 -23.19 0.02 4.30
CA GLU A 70 -24.40 0.22 3.48
C GLU A 70 -25.49 1.03 4.20
N GLU A 71 -25.72 0.78 5.49
CA GLU A 71 -26.75 1.49 6.26
C GLU A 71 -26.15 2.10 7.54
N VAL A 72 -25.88 3.40 7.50
CA VAL A 72 -25.46 4.15 8.68
C VAL A 72 -26.24 5.44 8.82
N ARG A 73 -26.37 5.90 10.06
CA ARG A 73 -26.86 7.24 10.35
C ARG A 73 -25.71 8.23 10.27
N CYS A 74 -25.77 9.13 9.29
CA CYS A 74 -24.75 10.17 9.12
C CYS A 74 -24.65 11.06 10.37
N VAL A 75 -23.44 11.29 10.89
CA VAL A 75 -23.21 12.14 12.07
C VAL A 75 -23.59 13.62 11.84
N ASP A 76 -23.44 14.12 10.61
CA ASP A 76 -23.67 15.54 10.31
C ASP A 76 -25.13 15.84 9.93
N CYS A 77 -25.74 14.99 9.08
CA CYS A 77 -27.07 15.25 8.53
C CYS A 77 -28.17 14.30 9.03
N ARG A 78 -27.82 13.31 9.85
CA ARG A 78 -28.72 12.31 10.47
C ARG A 78 -29.52 11.44 9.49
N LYS A 79 -29.28 11.54 8.18
CA LYS A 79 -29.87 10.67 7.16
C LYS A 79 -29.31 9.26 7.25
N VAL A 80 -30.16 8.27 7.02
CA VAL A 80 -29.76 6.87 6.83
C VAL A 80 -29.35 6.70 5.38
N ALA A 81 -28.09 6.36 5.15
CA ALA A 81 -27.51 6.22 3.81
C ALA A 81 -26.23 5.38 3.88
N ARG A 82 -25.65 5.11 2.71
CA ARG A 82 -24.30 4.56 2.60
C ARG A 82 -23.28 5.48 3.25
N GLY A 83 -22.56 4.94 4.22
CA GLY A 83 -21.61 5.60 5.07
C GLY A 83 -20.20 5.46 4.56
N TYR A 84 -19.48 6.57 4.55
CA TYR A 84 -18.07 6.65 4.20
C TYR A 84 -17.29 7.18 5.40
N ARG A 85 -16.16 6.54 5.69
CA ARG A 85 -15.23 6.96 6.73
C ARG A 85 -13.80 6.85 6.22
N LEU A 86 -13.05 7.95 6.30
CA LEU A 86 -11.61 7.92 6.12
C LEU A 86 -10.97 7.39 7.40
N VAL A 87 -10.33 6.24 7.32
CA VAL A 87 -9.66 5.55 8.43
C VAL A 87 -8.21 5.98 8.54
N ARG A 88 -7.52 6.00 7.40
CA ARG A 88 -6.09 6.28 7.34
C ARG A 88 -5.72 7.02 6.06
N ALA A 89 -4.78 7.96 6.14
CA ALA A 89 -4.23 8.74 5.04
C ALA A 89 -2.83 9.27 5.44
N GLU A 90 -2.11 9.92 4.51
CA GLU A 90 -0.66 10.21 4.63
C GLU A 90 -0.23 10.80 5.97
N ASN A 91 -1.01 11.75 6.49
CA ASN A 91 -0.80 12.40 7.79
C ASN A 91 -2.07 12.37 8.66
N TYR A 92 -2.85 11.29 8.56
CA TYR A 92 -4.12 11.14 9.26
C TYR A 92 -4.35 9.67 9.61
N ASP A 93 -4.40 9.34 10.89
CA ASP A 93 -4.69 7.98 11.34
C ASP A 93 -5.79 7.99 12.41
N LYS A 94 -6.90 7.36 12.06
CA LYS A 94 -8.08 7.15 12.91
C LYS A 94 -8.45 5.66 13.01
N SER A 95 -7.48 4.78 12.76
CA SER A 95 -7.70 3.32 12.80
C SER A 95 -8.19 2.84 14.18
N ASN A 96 -7.70 3.49 15.25
CA ASN A 96 -8.05 3.17 16.64
C ASN A 96 -9.11 4.11 17.25
N ASP A 97 -9.90 4.82 16.44
CA ASP A 97 -10.93 5.72 16.97
C ASP A 97 -12.04 4.91 17.69
N PRO A 98 -12.26 5.10 19.01
CA PRO A 98 -13.26 4.34 19.78
C PRO A 98 -14.71 4.71 19.39
N ALA A 99 -14.92 5.80 18.64
CA ALA A 99 -16.24 6.22 18.17
C ALA A 99 -16.23 6.43 16.63
N PRO A 100 -16.47 5.37 15.83
CA PRO A 100 -16.44 5.46 14.37
C PRO A 100 -17.50 6.42 13.81
N GLU A 101 -17.07 7.57 13.31
CA GLU A 101 -17.96 8.53 12.66
C GLU A 101 -18.12 8.23 11.17
N PHE A 102 -19.28 7.69 10.79
CA PHE A 102 -19.64 7.54 9.39
C PHE A 102 -20.45 8.73 8.87
N ARG A 103 -20.13 9.14 7.64
CA ARG A 103 -20.80 10.27 6.96
C ARG A 103 -21.42 9.79 5.66
N CYS A 104 -22.57 10.34 5.28
CA CYS A 104 -23.11 10.11 3.94
C CYS A 104 -22.17 10.70 2.87
N GLU A 105 -22.35 10.30 1.62
CA GLU A 105 -21.46 10.72 0.51
C GLU A 105 -21.26 12.25 0.44
N ALA A 106 -22.34 13.03 0.53
CA ALA A 106 -22.28 14.49 0.47
C ALA A 106 -21.50 15.12 1.64
N CYS A 107 -21.71 14.63 2.86
CA CYS A 107 -21.00 15.10 4.05
C CYS A 107 -19.54 14.64 4.06
N SER A 108 -19.27 13.42 3.57
CA SER A 108 -17.93 12.88 3.40
C SER A 108 -17.10 13.71 2.42
N LYS A 109 -17.68 14.10 1.27
CA LYS A 109 -17.01 14.98 0.28
C LYS A 109 -16.63 16.33 0.88
N LYS A 110 -17.55 16.99 1.60
CA LYS A 110 -17.25 18.25 2.30
C LYS A 110 -16.12 18.09 3.33
N LYS A 111 -16.16 17.01 4.11
CA LYS A 111 -15.12 16.73 5.11
C LYS A 111 -13.77 16.43 4.47
N SER A 112 -13.77 15.70 3.37
CA SER A 112 -12.59 15.39 2.56
C SER A 112 -11.91 16.67 2.05
N GLU A 113 -12.68 17.66 1.57
CA GLU A 113 -12.14 18.97 1.16
C GLU A 113 -11.57 19.76 2.33
N GLU A 114 -12.23 19.75 3.49
CA GLU A 114 -11.71 20.37 4.72
C GLU A 114 -10.38 19.73 5.15
N LEU A 115 -10.31 18.40 5.15
CA LEU A 115 -9.10 17.65 5.47
C LEU A 115 -7.97 17.96 4.50
N LYS A 116 -8.27 18.10 3.21
CA LYS A 116 -7.31 18.53 2.19
C LYS A 116 -6.79 19.94 2.45
N LYS A 117 -7.64 20.89 2.85
CA LYS A 117 -7.23 22.24 3.27
C LYS A 117 -6.34 22.22 4.52
N ARG A 118 -6.52 21.23 5.39
CA ARG A 118 -5.69 21.01 6.60
C ARG A 118 -4.39 20.24 6.32
N GLY A 119 -4.12 19.90 5.06
CA GLY A 119 -2.88 19.23 4.65
C GLY A 119 -2.92 17.70 4.70
N VAL A 120 -4.09 17.10 4.95
CA VAL A 120 -4.28 15.65 4.82
C VAL A 120 -4.29 15.29 3.34
N LYS A 121 -3.42 14.37 2.94
CA LYS A 121 -3.32 13.86 1.58
C LYS A 121 -3.91 12.46 1.53
N HIS A 122 -4.99 12.31 0.77
CA HIS A 122 -5.78 11.10 0.60
C HIS A 122 -6.35 10.99 -0.81
#